data_AF-A0A8H6AVN3-F1
#
_entry.id   AF-A0A8H6AVN3-F1
#
_cell.length_a   1.000
_cell.length_b   1.000
_cell.length_c   1.000
_cell.angle_alpha   90.00
_cell.angle_beta   90.00
_cell.angle_gamma   90.00
#
_symmetry.space_group_name_H-M   'P 1'
#
loop_
_entity.id
_entity.type
_entity.pdbx_description
1 polymer ?
#
loop_
_entity_poly.entity_id
_entity_poly.type
_entity_poly.pdbx_seq_one_letter_code
_entity_poly.pdbx_strand_id
1 'polypeptide(L)'
;MAALQSIILFICLCVQGIFSQEIVNGQIYTPGIAIVDAPQPNTPLGGDFLQVALDVSSDGQLQLPPYPKNAVSEIYNITMFLSSYTTGKNLTISNGTATAGNASLGEIMAQESSSTVKHVNWVWPDCLVGDGTSDKNTARGAYNISIRQNFRLNGTDQYTIFDLPIQVTNSIPEQSDRPSCDSINNDLIPWATLNASANGFTRIAGTAIQTTASSQDGIGAGTSIDWRAGTGKMPMHNGWLPREGFRSDSLGSLIKKTALNPAFTLVFLILARYTKRGNDLSILHETAFSRIRKLFYFGVVRLVSNYLERGVQNNWVDDVYDWKKEIVLITGGAGGIGGQVVKLLAEKDITVVVLDVIPMTFETTPNVHYYKCDITSPSTIATTASRIRSEVGNPTILINNAGVARGKSILDSTEKDIRFTFDVNTLSHYFTTKEFLPSMIDQNHGMVVTIASLAAYLPVPNMTDYASSKAAALSFHEGLTAELLTKYNAPKVRTIVINQGYTKTALFQGYKNDATFLLPTLEVDTVAEEIVKKILKGKSGQGIYPGFGVTLTWLRAMPGWYQNRVRTKGQDIMTNWNGRQVVDVDEFYGEKEKDGKGKAKGLEEESGSTVLVNP
;
A
#
# COMPACT_ATOMS: atom_id res chain seq x y z
N MET A 1 -13.56 7.83 34.61
CA MET A 1 -12.11 8.12 34.55
C MET A 1 -11.29 7.11 35.35
N ALA A 2 -11.67 6.73 36.57
CA ALA A 2 -10.93 5.73 37.37
C ALA A 2 -10.86 4.30 36.77
N ALA A 3 -11.88 3.85 36.04
CA ALA A 3 -11.85 2.56 35.34
C ALA A 3 -10.93 2.57 34.10
N LEU A 4 -10.68 3.74 33.50
CA LEU A 4 -9.78 3.89 32.35
C LEU A 4 -8.32 3.83 32.80
N GLN A 5 -8.01 4.43 33.96
CA GLN A 5 -6.68 4.34 34.57
C GLN A 5 -6.33 2.92 35.03
N SER A 6 -7.30 2.16 35.53
CA SER A 6 -7.07 0.78 35.99
C SER A 6 -6.83 -0.21 34.83
N ILE A 7 -7.42 0.05 33.66
CA ILE A 7 -7.21 -0.76 32.45
C ILE A 7 -5.88 -0.40 31.78
N ILE A 8 -5.47 0.87 31.79
CA ILE A 8 -4.16 1.31 31.29
C ILE A 8 -3.01 0.67 32.11
N LEU A 9 -3.18 0.56 33.43
CA LEU A 9 -2.18 -0.06 34.31
C LEU A 9 -2.04 -1.59 34.11
N PHE A 10 -3.14 -2.27 33.72
CA PHE A 10 -3.11 -3.70 33.39
C PHE A 10 -2.53 -3.97 31.99
N ILE A 11 -2.66 -3.02 31.06
CA ILE A 11 -2.08 -3.09 29.70
C ILE A 11 -0.56 -2.88 29.73
N CYS A 12 -0.03 -2.08 30.67
CA CYS A 12 1.42 -1.89 30.81
C CYS A 12 2.19 -3.13 31.29
N LEU A 13 1.52 -4.15 31.84
CA LEU A 13 2.16 -5.35 32.38
C LEU A 13 2.22 -6.53 31.39
N CYS A 14 1.73 -6.38 30.15
CA CYS A 14 1.79 -7.42 29.12
C CYS A 14 2.56 -7.00 27.86
N VAL A 15 3.40 -5.97 27.93
CA VAL A 15 4.30 -5.60 26.83
C VAL A 15 5.70 -6.13 27.15
N GLN A 16 5.99 -7.33 26.67
CA GLN A 16 7.36 -7.72 26.36
C GLN A 16 7.43 -8.13 24.88
N GLY A 17 8.09 -7.26 24.10
CA GLY A 17 8.93 -7.63 22.97
C GLY A 17 8.26 -7.93 21.63
N ILE A 18 7.94 -6.89 20.86
CA ILE A 18 8.25 -6.86 19.41
C ILE A 18 8.74 -5.45 19.10
N PHE A 19 10.05 -5.26 19.07
CA PHE A 19 10.67 -3.99 18.68
C PHE A 19 10.57 -3.84 17.15
N SER A 20 9.73 -2.92 16.68
CA SER A 20 9.79 -2.41 15.31
C SER A 20 10.89 -1.36 15.22
N GLN A 21 11.78 -1.49 14.24
CA GLN A 21 12.86 -0.55 13.96
C GLN A 21 12.29 0.83 13.58
N GLU A 22 12.71 1.89 14.27
CA GLU A 22 12.30 3.27 13.94
C GLU A 22 13.32 3.89 12.97
N ILE A 23 12.87 4.29 11.79
CA ILE A 23 13.62 5.18 10.91
C ILE A 23 13.06 6.58 11.10
N VAL A 24 13.90 7.48 11.60
CA VAL A 24 13.53 8.88 11.85
C VAL A 24 14.50 9.73 11.05
N ASN A 25 13.97 10.56 10.13
CA ASN A 25 14.77 11.48 9.31
C ASN A 25 15.92 10.82 8.50
N GLY A 26 15.79 9.55 8.13
CA GLY A 26 16.80 8.81 7.36
C GLY A 26 17.85 8.09 8.21
N GLN A 27 17.82 8.27 9.54
CA GLN A 27 18.66 7.56 10.49
C GLN A 27 17.99 6.29 10.99
N ILE A 28 18.78 5.25 11.25
CA ILE A 28 18.32 3.94 11.69
C ILE A 28 18.76 3.71 13.12
N TYR A 29 17.80 3.59 14.02
CA TYR A 29 18.07 3.27 15.42
C TYR A 29 18.25 1.76 15.56
N THR A 30 19.46 1.33 15.90
CA THR A 30 19.75 -0.08 16.15
C THR A 30 19.21 -0.51 17.53
N PRO A 31 19.04 -1.82 17.80
CA PRO A 31 18.81 -2.30 19.18
C PRO A 31 19.95 -2.00 20.17
N GLY A 32 21.11 -1.57 19.69
CA GLY A 32 22.19 -1.07 20.52
C GLY A 32 22.09 0.43 20.74
N ILE A 33 23.23 1.08 20.98
CA ILE A 33 23.30 2.53 21.20
C ILE A 33 23.89 3.29 20.01
N ALA A 34 24.36 2.60 18.97
CA ALA A 34 24.75 3.24 17.71
C ALA A 34 23.53 3.50 16.81
N ILE A 35 23.59 4.59 16.05
CA ILE A 35 22.62 4.97 15.01
C ILE A 35 23.31 4.84 13.65
N VAL A 36 22.67 4.19 12.67
CA VAL A 36 23.19 4.12 11.30
C VAL A 36 22.67 5.30 10.50
N ASP A 37 23.57 6.17 10.05
CA ASP A 37 23.24 7.31 9.20
C ASP A 37 23.24 6.94 7.71
N ALA A 38 24.09 5.99 7.32
CA ALA A 38 24.16 5.45 5.96
C ALA A 38 24.85 4.07 5.94
N PRO A 39 24.56 3.19 4.97
CA PRO A 39 23.56 3.32 3.90
C PRO A 39 22.14 2.99 4.39
N GLN A 40 21.12 3.36 3.61
CA GLN A 40 19.73 2.97 3.91
C GLN A 40 19.47 1.50 3.52
N PRO A 41 18.44 0.84 4.10
CA PRO A 41 18.11 -0.54 3.75
C PRO A 41 17.79 -0.69 2.26
N ASN A 42 18.29 -1.77 1.65
CA ASN A 42 18.16 -2.10 0.22
C ASN A 42 18.78 -1.07 -0.74
N THR A 43 19.63 -0.18 -0.26
CA THR A 43 20.38 0.73 -1.14
C THR A 43 21.29 -0.08 -2.06
N PRO A 44 21.23 0.10 -3.39
CA PRO A 44 22.22 -0.46 -4.30
C PRO A 44 23.56 0.20 -4.02
N LEU A 45 24.58 -0.59 -3.67
CA LEU A 45 25.90 -0.06 -3.36
C LEU A 45 26.82 -0.21 -4.57
N GLY A 46 27.50 0.89 -4.91
CA GLY A 46 28.42 1.01 -6.04
C GLY A 46 29.63 1.90 -5.70
N GLY A 47 30.57 2.01 -6.64
CA GLY A 47 31.86 2.68 -6.42
C GLY A 47 32.87 1.81 -5.67
N ASP A 48 34.12 2.27 -5.55
CA ASP A 48 35.24 1.45 -5.06
C ASP A 48 35.15 0.99 -3.60
N PHE A 49 34.27 1.62 -2.81
CA PHE A 49 34.13 1.39 -1.38
C PHE A 49 32.67 1.17 -0.98
N LEU A 50 32.44 0.24 -0.05
CA LEU A 50 31.28 0.20 0.82
C LEU A 50 31.43 1.32 1.86
N GLN A 51 30.54 2.31 1.81
CA GLN A 51 30.52 3.42 2.76
C GLN A 51 29.44 3.18 3.82
N VAL A 52 29.84 3.16 5.10
CA VAL A 52 28.93 3.07 6.25
C VAL A 52 29.23 4.21 7.20
N ALA A 53 28.20 4.94 7.65
CA ALA A 53 28.31 5.99 8.66
C ALA A 53 27.53 5.58 9.91
N LEU A 54 28.22 5.55 11.05
CA LEU A 54 27.65 5.19 12.35
C LEU A 54 27.83 6.33 13.35
N ASP A 55 26.74 6.88 13.87
CA ASP A 55 26.79 7.75 15.05
C ASP A 55 26.87 6.87 16.32
N VAL A 56 27.98 6.98 17.04
CA VAL A 56 28.28 6.22 18.26
C VAL A 56 28.03 7.03 19.53
N SER A 57 27.47 8.24 19.41
CA SER A 57 27.12 9.10 20.55
C SER A 57 25.70 8.90 21.06
N SER A 58 24.98 7.87 20.59
CA SER A 58 23.52 7.81 20.69
C SER A 58 22.90 9.04 20.01
N ASP A 59 21.77 9.54 20.50
CA ASP A 59 21.15 10.83 20.19
C ASP A 59 21.98 12.06 20.66
N GLY A 60 23.32 11.97 20.64
CA GLY A 60 24.24 13.02 21.10
C GLY A 60 24.49 13.06 22.61
N GLN A 61 24.07 12.04 23.35
CA GLN A 61 24.16 12.01 24.82
C GLN A 61 25.36 11.24 25.38
N LEU A 62 25.93 10.30 24.61
CA LEU A 62 27.07 9.50 25.05
C LEU A 62 28.39 10.20 24.71
N GLN A 63 29.28 10.30 25.70
CA GLN A 63 30.63 10.86 25.50
C GLN A 63 31.51 9.94 24.64
N LEU A 64 32.54 10.47 24.01
CA LEU A 64 33.52 9.66 23.27
C LEU A 64 34.60 9.09 24.19
N PRO A 65 35.21 7.94 23.85
CA PRO A 65 36.32 7.39 24.61
C PRO A 65 37.51 8.37 24.68
N PRO A 66 38.29 8.37 25.77
CA PRO A 66 38.24 7.44 26.89
C PRO A 66 37.09 7.73 27.88
N TYR A 67 36.32 6.68 28.21
CA TYR A 67 35.20 6.79 29.15
C TYR A 67 35.70 6.90 30.61
N PRO A 68 34.98 7.60 31.51
CA PRO A 68 35.27 7.59 32.94
C PRO A 68 35.22 6.16 33.52
N LYS A 69 36.08 5.84 34.49
CA LYS A 69 36.13 4.48 35.10
C LYS A 69 34.80 3.98 35.69
N ASN A 70 33.87 4.88 36.00
CA ASN A 70 32.56 4.58 36.56
C ASN A 70 31.41 4.94 35.57
N ALA A 71 31.69 4.93 34.26
CA ALA A 71 30.68 5.24 33.26
C ALA A 71 29.50 4.26 33.37
N VAL A 72 28.30 4.83 33.56
CA VAL A 72 27.07 4.04 33.64
C VAL A 72 26.66 3.50 32.25
N SER A 73 27.13 4.15 31.18
CA SER A 73 26.99 3.70 29.80
C SER A 73 28.28 3.95 29.02
N GLU A 74 28.71 2.99 28.21
CA GLU A 74 29.92 3.06 27.38
C GLU A 74 29.83 2.03 26.23
N ILE A 75 30.49 2.28 25.09
CA ILE A 75 30.63 1.31 24.01
C ILE A 75 31.99 0.63 24.16
N TYR A 76 32.00 -0.70 24.26
CA TYR A 76 33.23 -1.49 24.31
C TYR A 76 33.83 -1.67 22.93
N ASN A 77 33.03 -2.17 21.99
CA ASN A 77 33.44 -2.31 20.60
C ASN A 77 32.24 -2.37 19.65
N ILE A 78 32.50 -2.08 18.38
CA ILE A 78 31.58 -2.32 17.27
C ILE A 78 32.35 -3.09 16.20
N THR A 79 31.76 -4.19 15.73
CA THR A 79 32.28 -5.00 14.63
C THR A 79 31.22 -5.14 13.54
N MET A 80 31.65 -5.17 12.28
CA MET A 80 30.73 -5.26 11.14
C MET A 80 31.13 -6.41 10.21
N PHE A 81 30.13 -7.11 9.70
CA PHE A 81 30.29 -8.20 8.74
C PHE A 81 29.36 -8.01 7.56
N LEU A 82 29.81 -8.38 6.37
CA LEU A 82 28.99 -8.50 5.18
C LEU A 82 28.65 -9.98 4.99
N SER A 83 27.41 -10.38 5.30
CA SER A 83 27.01 -11.79 5.32
C SER A 83 25.85 -12.08 4.37
N SER A 84 25.91 -13.23 3.70
CA SER A 84 24.82 -13.74 2.87
C SER A 84 24.78 -15.26 2.93
N TYR A 85 23.63 -15.78 3.37
CA TYR A 85 23.35 -17.21 3.35
C TYR A 85 23.07 -17.74 1.95
N THR A 86 22.75 -16.86 0.99
CA THR A 86 22.51 -17.21 -0.41
C THR A 86 23.82 -17.47 -1.14
N THR A 87 24.83 -16.62 -0.92
CA THR A 87 26.15 -16.77 -1.56
C THR A 87 27.13 -17.59 -0.73
N GLY A 88 26.79 -17.87 0.54
CA GLY A 88 27.67 -18.61 1.46
C GLY A 88 28.85 -17.78 1.97
N LYS A 89 28.79 -16.44 1.88
CA LYS A 89 29.89 -15.54 2.27
C LYS A 89 29.60 -14.83 3.59
N ASN A 90 30.65 -14.62 4.39
CA ASN A 90 30.63 -13.86 5.64
C ASN A 90 31.94 -13.08 5.77
N LEU A 91 31.98 -11.91 5.15
CA LEU A 91 33.20 -11.13 4.98
C LEU A 91 33.34 -10.10 6.10
N THR A 92 34.51 -9.97 6.70
CA THR A 92 34.73 -8.94 7.72
C THR A 92 34.83 -7.55 7.08
N ILE A 93 34.02 -6.59 7.57
CA ILE A 93 34.10 -5.18 7.19
C ILE A 93 35.04 -4.48 8.18
N SER A 94 36.24 -4.13 7.74
CA SER A 94 37.22 -3.36 8.52
C SER A 94 37.94 -2.34 7.64
N ASN A 95 38.16 -1.13 8.14
CA ASN A 95 38.91 -0.12 7.38
C ASN A 95 40.40 -0.52 7.31
N GLY A 96 40.94 -0.64 6.10
CA GLY A 96 42.32 -1.08 5.83
C GLY A 96 42.39 -2.37 5.03
N THR A 97 43.04 -2.31 3.86
CA THR A 97 43.37 -3.46 3.02
C THR A 97 44.19 -4.47 3.81
N ALA A 98 43.58 -5.62 4.14
CA ALA A 98 44.33 -6.77 4.64
C ALA A 98 45.21 -7.32 3.50
N THR A 99 46.53 -7.18 3.62
CA THR A 99 47.43 -8.04 2.85
C THR A 99 47.30 -9.47 3.36
N ALA A 100 47.34 -10.44 2.43
CA ALA A 100 47.16 -11.86 2.74
C ALA A 100 48.07 -12.29 3.91
N GLY A 101 47.45 -12.73 5.01
CA GLY A 101 48.15 -13.31 6.16
C GLY A 101 48.17 -12.46 7.44
N ASN A 102 47.64 -11.24 7.48
CA ASN A 102 47.49 -10.50 8.73
C ASN A 102 46.37 -9.45 8.64
N ALA A 103 45.12 -9.87 8.82
CA ALA A 103 43.99 -8.94 8.93
C ALA A 103 44.11 -8.17 10.26
N SER A 104 44.81 -7.03 10.29
CA SER A 104 44.63 -6.12 11.42
C SER A 104 43.26 -5.47 11.30
N LEU A 105 42.30 -6.10 11.99
CA LEU A 105 40.95 -5.64 12.25
C LEU A 105 41.00 -4.26 12.91
N GLY A 106 41.05 -3.20 12.12
CA GLY A 106 40.94 -1.84 12.65
C GLY A 106 39.62 -1.70 13.40
N GLU A 107 39.68 -1.49 14.72
CA GLU A 107 38.50 -1.31 15.55
C GLU A 107 37.73 -0.05 15.10
N ILE A 108 36.45 -0.17 14.78
CA ILE A 108 35.62 0.94 14.28
C ILE A 108 35.61 2.10 15.28
N MET A 109 35.63 1.79 16.58
CA MET A 109 35.64 2.78 17.66
C MET A 109 36.95 3.58 17.74
N ALA A 110 38.06 3.07 17.21
CA ALA A 110 39.34 3.76 17.16
C ALA A 110 39.46 4.72 15.96
N GLN A 111 38.54 4.64 14.99
CA GLN A 111 38.52 5.54 13.84
C GLN A 111 37.94 6.90 14.24
N GLU A 112 38.46 7.97 13.62
CA GLU A 112 37.97 9.34 13.82
C GLU A 112 37.77 9.65 15.32
N SER A 113 38.80 9.48 16.15
CA SER A 113 38.69 9.46 17.61
C SER A 113 38.07 10.72 18.24
N SER A 114 38.08 11.85 17.52
CA SER A 114 37.44 13.11 17.91
C SER A 114 36.03 13.32 17.36
N SER A 115 35.47 12.36 16.61
CA SER A 115 34.16 12.43 15.96
C SER A 115 33.16 11.46 16.59
N THR A 116 31.91 11.91 16.72
CA THR A 116 30.76 11.08 17.13
C THR A 116 30.26 10.17 16.02
N VAL A 117 30.51 10.55 14.76
CA VAL A 117 30.21 9.73 13.60
C VAL A 117 31.49 9.01 13.15
N LYS A 118 31.37 7.71 12.88
CA LYS A 118 32.43 6.84 12.37
C LYS A 118 32.14 6.49 10.92
N HIS A 119 33.00 6.96 10.01
CA HIS A 119 32.93 6.65 8.58
C HIS A 119 33.80 5.45 8.25
N VAL A 120 33.16 4.35 7.86
CA VAL A 120 33.82 3.13 7.40
C VAL A 120 33.76 3.10 5.88
N ASN A 121 34.94 3.23 5.25
CA ASN A 121 35.13 3.10 3.80
C ASN A 121 35.84 1.77 3.50
N TRP A 122 35.08 0.73 3.18
CA TRP A 122 35.61 -0.62 3.01
C TRP A 122 35.76 -0.99 1.53
N VAL A 123 36.95 -1.39 1.11
CA VAL A 123 37.22 -1.76 -0.29
C VAL A 123 36.52 -3.07 -0.64
N TRP A 124 35.78 -3.08 -1.75
CA TRP A 124 35.16 -4.32 -2.24
C TRP A 124 36.22 -5.36 -2.65
N PRO A 125 36.14 -6.59 -2.13
CA PRO A 125 37.07 -7.67 -2.47
C PRO A 125 36.85 -8.21 -3.89
N ASP A 126 37.82 -8.95 -4.41
CA ASP A 126 37.86 -9.47 -5.78
C ASP A 126 36.58 -10.21 -6.23
N CYS A 127 35.99 -11.04 -5.38
CA CYS A 127 34.79 -11.80 -5.75
C CYS A 127 33.50 -10.96 -5.78
N LEU A 128 33.55 -9.73 -5.26
CA LEU A 128 32.42 -8.79 -5.25
C LEU A 128 32.56 -7.69 -6.30
N VAL A 129 33.60 -7.67 -7.14
CA VAL A 129 33.72 -6.71 -8.26
C VAL A 129 33.38 -7.37 -9.61
N GLY A 130 33.08 -6.57 -10.64
CA GLY A 130 32.67 -7.05 -11.96
C GLY A 130 31.89 -6.01 -12.76
N ASP A 131 31.28 -6.40 -13.87
CA ASP A 131 30.60 -5.52 -14.84
C ASP A 131 29.17 -5.09 -14.44
N GLY A 132 28.75 -5.34 -13.20
CA GLY A 132 27.40 -5.03 -12.71
C GLY A 132 26.30 -5.98 -13.20
N THR A 133 26.61 -6.96 -14.05
CA THR A 133 25.63 -7.98 -14.47
C THR A 133 25.60 -9.14 -13.47
N SER A 134 24.41 -9.68 -13.22
CA SER A 134 24.13 -10.72 -12.24
C SER A 134 24.26 -12.13 -12.85
N ASP A 135 25.46 -12.46 -13.33
CA ASP A 135 25.78 -13.80 -13.81
C ASP A 135 25.92 -14.80 -12.65
N LYS A 136 25.57 -16.07 -12.92
CA LYS A 136 25.54 -17.19 -11.95
C LYS A 136 26.85 -17.48 -11.22
N ASN A 137 27.97 -16.91 -11.67
CA ASN A 137 29.31 -17.14 -11.11
C ASN A 137 29.84 -15.98 -10.27
N THR A 138 29.01 -14.99 -9.96
CA THR A 138 29.42 -13.80 -9.20
C THR A 138 29.03 -13.97 -7.73
N ALA A 139 29.86 -13.53 -6.78
CA ALA A 139 29.48 -13.53 -5.37
C ALA A 139 28.57 -12.34 -5.01
N ARG A 140 28.06 -11.59 -6.00
CA ARG A 140 27.22 -10.40 -5.83
C ARG A 140 25.75 -10.76 -5.57
N GLY A 141 24.96 -9.82 -5.07
CA GLY A 141 23.54 -10.02 -4.78
C GLY A 141 23.11 -9.54 -3.40
N ALA A 142 22.17 -10.26 -2.77
CA ALA A 142 21.59 -9.87 -1.50
C ALA A 142 22.53 -10.20 -0.32
N TYR A 143 22.83 -9.18 0.47
CA TYR A 143 23.68 -9.28 1.67
C TYR A 143 23.06 -8.51 2.84
N ASN A 144 23.52 -8.83 4.05
CA ASN A 144 23.28 -8.04 5.23
C ASN A 144 24.60 -7.47 5.75
N ILE A 145 24.62 -6.16 6.05
CA ILE A 145 25.62 -5.55 6.91
C ILE A 145 25.21 -5.89 8.36
N SER A 146 25.85 -6.91 8.92
CA SER A 146 25.64 -7.37 10.29
C SER A 146 26.51 -6.54 11.24
N ILE A 147 25.88 -5.62 11.98
CA ILE A 147 26.50 -4.74 12.97
C ILE A 147 26.36 -5.40 14.33
N ARG A 148 27.49 -5.71 14.96
CA ARG A 148 27.55 -6.31 16.29
C ARG A 148 28.14 -5.33 17.29
N GLN A 149 27.41 -5.05 18.35
CA GLN A 149 27.75 -4.04 19.34
C GLN A 149 27.93 -4.71 20.70
N ASN A 150 29.04 -4.42 21.38
CA ASN A 150 29.24 -4.74 22.78
C ASN A 150 29.29 -3.42 23.55
N PHE A 151 28.38 -3.22 24.51
CA PHE A 151 28.24 -1.95 25.21
C PHE A 151 27.63 -2.16 26.59
N ARG A 152 27.83 -1.18 27.47
CA ARG A 152 27.14 -1.05 28.74
C ARG A 152 26.08 0.03 28.62
N LEU A 153 24.88 -0.25 29.13
CA LEU A 153 23.80 0.72 29.24
C LEU A 153 23.22 0.66 30.65
N ASN A 154 23.22 1.80 31.35
CA ASN A 154 22.72 1.92 32.72
C ASN A 154 23.28 0.85 33.69
N GLY A 155 24.58 0.55 33.59
CA GLY A 155 25.31 -0.38 34.47
C GLY A 155 25.16 -1.85 34.10
N THR A 156 24.46 -2.16 33.00
CA THR A 156 24.28 -3.54 32.51
C THR A 156 25.01 -3.72 31.18
N ASP A 157 25.86 -4.74 31.11
CA ASP A 157 26.57 -5.10 29.87
C ASP A 157 25.62 -5.83 28.92
N GLN A 158 25.65 -5.44 27.64
CA GLN A 158 24.76 -5.87 26.59
C GLN A 158 25.54 -6.20 25.32
N TYR A 159 25.03 -7.17 24.56
CA TYR A 159 25.55 -7.48 23.24
C TYR A 159 24.39 -7.66 22.26
N THR A 160 24.47 -6.97 21.13
CA THR A 160 23.41 -6.97 20.11
C THR A 160 23.97 -7.27 18.73
N ILE A 161 23.13 -7.90 17.91
CA ILE A 161 23.38 -8.13 16.49
C ILE A 161 22.22 -7.50 15.71
N PHE A 162 22.57 -6.60 14.80
CA PHE A 162 21.64 -5.90 13.94
C PHE A 162 22.02 -6.13 12.48
N ASP A 163 21.10 -6.68 11.70
CA ASP A 163 21.35 -7.01 10.29
C ASP A 163 20.69 -5.98 9.37
N LEU A 164 21.46 -5.15 8.67
CA LEU A 164 20.98 -4.16 7.71
C LEU A 164 20.99 -4.72 6.28
N PRO A 165 19.83 -4.96 5.63
CA PRO A 165 19.81 -5.55 4.29
C PRO A 165 20.31 -4.56 3.23
N ILE A 166 21.13 -5.03 2.30
CA ILE A 166 21.67 -4.27 1.17
C ILE A 166 21.72 -5.13 -0.11
N GLN A 167 21.87 -4.47 -1.25
CA GLN A 167 22.09 -5.13 -2.54
C GLN A 167 23.45 -4.73 -3.11
N VAL A 168 24.31 -5.72 -3.34
CA VAL A 168 25.63 -5.53 -3.94
C VAL A 168 25.47 -5.65 -5.46
N THR A 169 25.49 -4.52 -6.16
CA THR A 169 25.24 -4.40 -7.62
C THR A 169 26.32 -3.56 -8.33
N ASN A 170 27.49 -3.49 -7.72
CA ASN A 170 28.59 -2.64 -8.15
C ASN A 170 29.15 -3.06 -9.53
N SER A 171 29.39 -2.07 -10.39
CA SER A 171 30.14 -2.22 -11.65
C SER A 171 31.54 -1.65 -11.45
N ILE A 172 32.49 -2.51 -11.05
CA ILE A 172 33.86 -2.15 -10.73
C ILE A 172 34.80 -3.06 -11.51
N PRO A 173 35.76 -2.53 -12.28
CA PRO A 173 36.75 -3.34 -12.97
C PRO A 173 37.54 -4.23 -12.01
N GLU A 174 37.80 -5.47 -12.41
CA GLU A 174 38.72 -6.35 -11.70
C GLU A 174 40.13 -5.72 -11.72
N GLN A 175 40.73 -5.57 -10.53
CA GLN A 175 42.07 -5.02 -10.34
C GLN A 175 42.84 -5.92 -9.36
N SER A 176 44.14 -6.09 -9.60
CA SER A 176 44.99 -7.05 -8.87
C SER A 176 45.37 -6.62 -7.44
N ASP A 177 45.00 -5.40 -7.03
CA ASP A 177 45.31 -4.80 -5.73
C ASP A 177 44.16 -4.92 -4.71
N ARG A 178 43.04 -5.55 -5.09
CA ARG A 178 41.90 -5.79 -4.20
C ARG A 178 42.14 -7.00 -3.27
N PRO A 179 41.63 -6.96 -2.03
CA PRO A 179 41.71 -8.11 -1.14
C PRO A 179 41.01 -9.33 -1.73
N SER A 180 41.63 -10.51 -1.59
CA SER A 180 40.98 -11.76 -1.97
C SER A 180 39.84 -12.09 -1.01
N CYS A 181 38.69 -12.52 -1.53
CA CYS A 181 37.57 -12.90 -0.68
C CYS A 181 37.92 -13.98 0.35
N ASP A 182 38.81 -14.92 0.03
CA ASP A 182 39.19 -15.97 0.96
C ASP A 182 40.02 -15.46 2.15
N SER A 183 40.69 -14.30 2.02
CA SER A 183 41.50 -13.74 3.11
C SER A 183 40.68 -13.06 4.20
N ILE A 184 39.41 -12.73 3.91
CA ILE A 184 38.50 -11.98 4.79
C ILE A 184 37.17 -12.72 5.03
N ASN A 185 36.98 -13.88 4.42
CA ASN A 185 35.80 -14.71 4.60
C ASN A 185 35.93 -15.54 5.87
N ASN A 186 34.92 -15.44 6.72
CA ASN A 186 34.79 -16.23 7.93
C ASN A 186 33.82 -17.39 7.68
N ASP A 187 33.87 -18.39 8.55
CA ASP A 187 32.85 -19.44 8.56
C ASP A 187 31.47 -18.84 8.85
N LEU A 188 30.47 -19.23 8.05
CA LEU A 188 29.07 -18.92 8.33
C LEU A 188 28.58 -19.82 9.45
N ILE A 189 28.16 -19.20 10.55
CA ILE A 189 27.52 -19.93 11.64
C ILE A 189 26.13 -20.41 11.15
N PRO A 190 25.82 -21.71 11.20
CA PRO A 190 24.51 -22.20 10.79
C PRO A 190 23.37 -21.56 11.59
N TRP A 191 22.24 -21.32 10.92
CA TRP A 191 21.05 -20.69 11.51
C TRP A 191 20.57 -21.37 12.80
N ALA A 192 20.66 -22.71 12.87
CA ALA A 192 20.28 -23.48 14.06
C ALA A 192 21.18 -23.18 15.27
N THR A 193 22.50 -23.01 15.05
CA THR A 193 23.48 -22.70 16.09
C THR A 193 23.32 -21.26 16.59
N LEU A 194 23.03 -20.32 15.69
CA LEU A 194 22.71 -18.92 16.05
C LEU A 194 21.47 -18.84 16.92
N ASN A 195 20.39 -19.53 16.56
CA ASN A 195 19.15 -19.56 17.35
C ASN A 195 19.35 -20.23 18.73
N ALA A 196 20.18 -21.28 18.80
CA ALA A 196 20.50 -21.94 20.07
C ALA A 196 21.35 -21.06 21.01
N SER A 197 22.20 -20.19 20.45
CA SER A 197 23.02 -19.24 21.21
C SER A 197 22.26 -17.99 21.70
N ALA A 198 21.03 -17.77 21.20
CA ALA A 198 20.24 -16.57 21.46
C ALA A 198 19.57 -16.51 22.86
N ASN A 199 19.85 -17.46 23.76
CA ASN A 199 19.28 -17.51 25.12
C ASN A 199 19.83 -16.44 26.09
N GLY A 200 20.31 -15.29 25.58
CA GLY A 200 20.82 -14.18 26.39
C GLY A 200 21.14 -12.89 25.64
N PHE A 201 20.87 -12.78 24.33
CA PHE A 201 21.20 -11.59 23.52
C PHE A 201 20.04 -11.18 22.59
N THR A 202 19.80 -9.87 22.46
CA THR A 202 18.75 -9.33 21.59
C THR A 202 19.24 -9.24 20.15
N ARG A 203 18.77 -10.16 19.29
CA ARG A 203 18.95 -10.08 17.83
C ARG A 203 17.71 -9.47 17.20
N ILE A 204 17.88 -8.37 16.46
CA ILE A 204 16.83 -7.81 15.61
C ILE A 204 17.32 -7.94 14.17
N ALA A 205 16.68 -8.83 13.41
CA ALA A 205 16.84 -8.79 11.96
C ALA A 205 16.33 -7.44 11.49
N GLY A 206 17.10 -6.71 10.68
CA GLY A 206 16.62 -5.45 10.10
C GLY A 206 15.27 -5.69 9.44
N THR A 207 14.34 -4.79 9.70
CA THR A 207 13.01 -4.88 9.10
C THR A 207 13.16 -5.00 7.58
N ALA A 208 12.47 -5.98 6.98
CA ALA A 208 12.19 -5.93 5.56
C ALA A 208 11.40 -4.65 5.29
N ILE A 209 12.09 -3.61 4.85
CA ILE A 209 11.44 -2.42 4.34
C ILE A 209 10.92 -2.76 2.95
N GLN A 210 9.60 -2.82 2.83
CA GLN A 210 8.94 -2.57 1.56
C GLN A 210 9.35 -1.16 1.08
N THR A 211 10.24 -1.08 0.10
CA THR A 211 10.46 0.14 -0.69
C THR A 211 10.42 -0.18 -2.17
N THR A 212 9.24 0.06 -2.74
CA THR A 212 9.10 0.63 -4.08
C THR A 212 9.92 1.91 -4.18
N ALA A 213 10.98 1.92 -4.99
CA ALA A 213 11.54 3.13 -5.57
C ALA A 213 11.88 2.86 -7.04
N SER A 214 11.17 3.56 -7.91
CA SER A 214 11.40 3.68 -9.34
C SER A 214 12.67 4.49 -9.61
N SER A 215 13.56 3.97 -10.44
CA SER A 215 14.63 4.73 -11.09
C SER A 215 14.09 5.44 -12.35
N GLN A 216 14.31 6.76 -12.44
CA GLN A 216 14.52 7.53 -13.68
C GLN A 216 15.91 8.13 -13.52
N ASP A 217 16.85 8.18 -14.47
CA ASP A 217 16.96 7.79 -15.88
C ASP A 217 18.48 7.60 -16.12
N GLY A 218 18.89 6.73 -17.06
CA GLY A 218 20.27 6.79 -17.58
C GLY A 218 20.91 5.50 -18.08
N ILE A 219 20.47 5.03 -19.25
CA ILE A 219 21.27 4.36 -20.30
C ILE A 219 21.93 2.99 -19.96
N GLY A 220 21.42 1.92 -20.58
CA GLY A 220 22.17 0.67 -20.81
C GLY A 220 21.35 -0.58 -20.53
N ALA A 221 20.95 -1.29 -21.59
CA ALA A 221 20.15 -2.49 -21.55
C ALA A 221 20.84 -3.67 -20.81
N GLY A 222 20.07 -4.48 -20.07
CA GLY A 222 20.51 -5.79 -19.59
C GLY A 222 19.77 -6.37 -18.39
N THR A 223 18.66 -7.05 -18.65
CA THR A 223 18.05 -8.14 -17.82
C THR A 223 17.63 -7.85 -16.37
N SER A 224 16.31 -7.74 -16.17
CA SER A 224 15.62 -7.95 -14.90
C SER A 224 15.81 -9.39 -14.41
N ILE A 225 16.39 -9.57 -13.22
CA ILE A 225 16.35 -10.85 -12.50
C ILE A 225 15.31 -10.76 -11.38
N ASP A 226 14.25 -11.52 -11.60
CA ASP A 226 13.13 -11.79 -10.72
C ASP A 226 13.52 -12.61 -9.48
N TRP A 227 12.92 -12.29 -8.34
CA TRP A 227 13.05 -13.06 -7.08
C TRP A 227 11.70 -13.50 -6.51
N ARG A 228 10.68 -13.72 -7.36
CA ARG A 228 9.47 -14.49 -6.97
C ARG A 228 9.66 -16.01 -7.02
N ALA A 229 10.90 -16.49 -6.99
CA ALA A 229 11.20 -17.90 -6.71
C ALA A 229 11.11 -18.20 -5.21
N GLY A 230 9.89 -18.14 -4.69
CA GLY A 230 9.55 -18.56 -3.33
C GLY A 230 8.04 -18.65 -3.25
N THR A 231 7.49 -19.85 -3.41
CA THR A 231 6.08 -20.18 -3.26
C THR A 231 5.57 -19.74 -1.88
N GLY A 232 5.14 -18.50 -1.77
CA GLY A 232 4.63 -17.91 -0.54
C GLY A 232 3.54 -16.90 -0.88
N LYS A 233 2.30 -17.39 -0.94
CA LYS A 233 1.06 -16.60 -1.04
C LYS A 233 1.19 -15.29 -0.25
N MET A 234 0.82 -14.12 -0.78
CA MET A 234 0.67 -12.92 0.04
C MET A 234 -0.62 -13.06 0.84
N PRO A 235 -0.58 -13.36 2.15
CA PRO A 235 -1.81 -13.48 2.90
C PRO A 235 -2.45 -12.09 3.03
N MET A 236 -3.74 -11.99 2.74
CA MET A 236 -4.53 -10.81 3.13
C MET A 236 -4.26 -10.51 4.61
N HIS A 237 -4.02 -9.25 4.93
CA HIS A 237 -3.68 -8.84 6.28
C HIS A 237 -4.74 -9.28 7.29
N ASN A 238 -4.29 -10.03 8.29
CA ASN A 238 -5.14 -10.64 9.32
C ASN A 238 -4.93 -10.02 10.71
N GLY A 239 -4.14 -8.94 10.81
CA GLY A 239 -3.90 -8.21 12.06
C GLY A 239 -5.10 -7.36 12.51
N TRP A 240 -5.18 -7.07 13.81
CA TRP A 240 -6.27 -6.26 14.38
C TRP A 240 -6.14 -4.76 14.08
N LEU A 241 -4.92 -4.26 13.85
CA LEU A 241 -4.64 -2.89 13.45
C LEU A 241 -4.49 -2.78 11.93
N PRO A 242 -5.11 -1.80 11.26
CA PRO A 242 -4.83 -1.49 9.86
C PRO A 242 -3.35 -1.18 9.61
N ARG A 243 -2.88 -1.30 8.36
CA ARG A 243 -1.50 -0.95 7.98
C ARG A 243 -1.17 0.51 8.24
N GLU A 244 -2.20 1.35 8.25
CA GLU A 244 -2.12 2.77 8.55
C GLU A 244 -1.87 3.06 10.05
N GLY A 245 -1.86 2.02 10.89
CA GLY A 245 -1.68 2.08 12.34
C GLY A 245 -2.99 2.28 13.11
N PHE A 246 -2.89 2.74 14.36
CA PHE A 246 -4.06 3.08 15.18
C PHE A 246 -4.73 4.36 14.65
N ARG A 247 -5.91 4.20 14.04
CA ARG A 247 -6.69 5.29 13.41
C ARG A 247 -8.15 5.24 13.83
N SER A 248 -8.95 6.20 13.36
CA SER A 248 -10.39 6.27 13.59
C SER A 248 -11.12 4.96 13.27
N ASP A 249 -10.66 4.23 12.25
CA ASP A 249 -11.22 2.93 11.86
C ASP A 249 -10.98 1.83 12.90
N SER A 250 -9.82 1.82 13.58
CA SER A 250 -9.53 0.90 14.67
C SER A 250 -10.50 1.11 15.84
N LEU A 251 -10.71 2.37 16.22
CA LEU A 251 -11.66 2.74 17.28
C LEU A 251 -13.11 2.44 16.87
N GLY A 252 -13.48 2.80 15.64
CA GLY A 252 -14.81 2.53 15.09
C GLY A 252 -15.11 1.03 15.02
N SER A 253 -14.12 0.21 14.65
CA SER A 253 -14.22 -1.26 14.66
C SER A 253 -14.45 -1.79 16.07
N LEU A 254 -13.72 -1.29 17.06
CA LEU A 254 -13.89 -1.69 18.47
C LEU A 254 -15.29 -1.32 18.99
N ILE A 255 -15.74 -0.09 18.75
CA ILE A 255 -17.08 0.38 19.15
C ILE A 255 -18.18 -0.47 18.50
N LYS A 256 -18.04 -0.79 17.20
CA LYS A 256 -18.98 -1.65 16.46
C LYS A 256 -19.04 -3.07 17.04
N LYS A 257 -17.90 -3.64 17.44
CA LYS A 257 -17.83 -5.00 18.00
C LYS A 257 -18.32 -5.10 19.45
N THR A 258 -18.30 -3.99 20.19
CA THR A 258 -18.64 -3.92 21.63
C THR A 258 -19.93 -3.14 21.88
N ALA A 259 -19.85 -1.81 22.04
CA ALA A 259 -20.95 -0.95 22.48
C ALA A 259 -22.15 -0.95 21.52
N LEU A 260 -21.93 -1.08 20.21
CA LEU A 260 -23.01 -1.11 19.21
C LEU A 260 -23.40 -2.52 18.76
N ASN A 261 -22.86 -3.56 19.40
CA ASN A 261 -23.22 -4.93 19.13
C ASN A 261 -24.42 -5.33 20.02
N PRO A 262 -25.60 -5.61 19.43
CA PRO A 262 -26.77 -5.97 20.21
C PRO A 262 -26.58 -7.29 20.97
N ALA A 263 -25.81 -8.25 20.44
CA ALA A 263 -25.52 -9.50 21.13
C ALA A 263 -24.67 -9.27 22.40
N PHE A 264 -23.64 -8.42 22.30
CA PHE A 264 -22.79 -8.08 23.44
C PHE A 264 -23.57 -7.29 24.51
N THR A 265 -24.34 -6.28 24.10
CA THR A 265 -25.14 -5.46 25.02
C THR A 265 -26.31 -6.25 25.64
N LEU A 266 -26.89 -7.21 24.92
CA LEU A 266 -27.95 -8.09 25.43
C LEU A 266 -27.49 -8.92 26.65
N VAL A 267 -26.23 -9.37 26.67
CA VAL A 267 -25.68 -10.11 27.83
C VAL A 267 -25.84 -9.31 29.11
N PHE A 268 -25.51 -8.00 29.09
CA PHE A 268 -25.66 -7.14 30.27
C PHE A 268 -27.12 -6.92 30.65
N LEU A 269 -28.04 -6.84 29.69
CA LEU A 269 -29.48 -6.72 29.97
C LEU A 269 -30.04 -8.00 30.60
N ILE A 270 -29.58 -9.17 30.14
CA ILE A 270 -29.96 -10.47 30.71
C ILE A 270 -29.40 -10.60 32.13
N LEU A 271 -28.12 -10.30 32.34
CA LEU A 271 -27.49 -10.35 33.66
C LEU A 271 -28.19 -9.41 34.66
N ALA A 272 -28.53 -8.20 34.22
CA ALA A 272 -29.27 -7.25 35.05
C ALA A 272 -30.66 -7.76 35.45
N ARG A 273 -31.34 -8.51 34.57
CA ARG A 273 -32.70 -9.02 34.85
C ARG A 273 -32.73 -10.31 35.64
N TYR A 274 -31.77 -11.21 35.40
CA TYR A 274 -31.85 -12.60 35.88
C TYR A 274 -30.82 -12.96 36.96
N THR A 275 -29.94 -12.04 37.35
CA THR A 275 -29.01 -12.26 38.46
C THR A 275 -29.24 -11.24 39.57
N LYS A 276 -29.19 -11.68 40.83
CA LYS A 276 -29.33 -10.77 41.98
C LYS A 276 -28.30 -9.64 41.94
N ARG A 277 -27.02 -10.00 41.73
CA ARG A 277 -25.91 -9.04 41.61
C ARG A 277 -26.09 -8.07 40.45
N GLY A 278 -26.59 -8.54 39.30
CA GLY A 278 -26.86 -7.68 38.15
C GLY A 278 -28.02 -6.73 38.39
N ASN A 279 -29.09 -7.19 39.04
CA ASN A 279 -30.23 -6.36 39.41
C ASN A 279 -29.80 -5.25 40.37
N ASP A 280 -29.06 -5.59 41.42
CA ASP A 280 -28.53 -4.62 42.40
C ASP A 280 -27.61 -3.59 41.72
N LEU A 281 -26.72 -4.02 40.81
CA LEU A 281 -25.87 -3.12 40.03
C LEU A 281 -26.65 -2.21 39.07
N SER A 282 -27.76 -2.70 38.51
CA SER A 282 -28.59 -1.92 37.60
C SER A 282 -29.33 -0.79 38.33
N ILE A 283 -29.69 -1.02 39.61
CA ILE A 283 -30.30 -0.02 40.49
C ILE A 283 -29.22 0.97 40.98
N LEU A 284 -28.07 0.47 41.43
CA LEU A 284 -26.97 1.31 41.94
C LEU A 284 -26.39 2.24 40.86
N HIS A 285 -26.37 1.79 39.60
CA HIS A 285 -25.84 2.54 38.45
C HIS A 285 -26.90 2.74 37.36
N GLU A 286 -28.06 3.30 37.73
CA GLU A 286 -29.21 3.51 36.84
C GLU A 286 -28.83 4.23 35.53
N THR A 287 -27.99 5.26 35.61
CA THR A 287 -27.56 6.02 34.42
C THR A 287 -26.74 5.17 33.44
N ALA A 288 -25.86 4.30 33.94
CA ALA A 288 -25.07 3.39 33.13
C ALA A 288 -25.97 2.32 32.48
N PHE A 289 -26.89 1.74 33.24
CA PHE A 289 -27.84 0.77 32.73
C PHE A 289 -28.77 1.35 31.65
N SER A 290 -29.27 2.58 31.86
CA SER A 290 -30.07 3.32 30.87
C SER A 290 -29.29 3.55 29.57
N ARG A 291 -27.99 3.85 29.64
CA ARG A 291 -27.11 3.98 28.46
C ARG A 291 -26.92 2.65 27.74
N ILE A 292 -26.68 1.55 28.46
CA ILE A 292 -26.55 0.20 27.87
C ILE A 292 -27.83 -0.19 27.14
N ARG A 293 -29.00 0.07 27.73
CA ARG A 293 -30.29 -0.17 27.10
C ARG A 293 -30.48 0.64 25.81
N LYS A 294 -30.12 1.93 25.82
CA LYS A 294 -30.14 2.76 24.60
C LYS A 294 -29.19 2.21 23.52
N LEU A 295 -27.97 1.84 23.90
CA LEU A 295 -26.98 1.24 23.00
C LEU A 295 -27.47 -0.08 22.39
N PHE A 296 -28.16 -0.92 23.17
CA PHE A 296 -28.82 -2.12 22.67
C PHE A 296 -29.86 -1.79 21.60
N TYR A 297 -30.79 -0.84 21.87
CA TYR A 297 -31.78 -0.45 20.88
C TYR A 297 -31.15 0.15 19.62
N PHE A 298 -30.13 1.00 19.75
CA PHE A 298 -29.37 1.50 18.60
C PHE A 298 -28.69 0.35 17.83
N GLY A 299 -28.12 -0.64 18.53
CA GLY A 299 -27.53 -1.83 17.95
C GLY A 299 -28.55 -2.67 17.17
N VAL A 300 -29.76 -2.85 17.70
CA VAL A 300 -30.87 -3.55 17.03
C VAL A 300 -31.33 -2.80 15.79
N VAL A 301 -31.57 -1.48 15.88
CA VAL A 301 -31.93 -0.64 14.74
C VAL A 301 -30.86 -0.73 13.65
N ARG A 302 -29.59 -0.68 14.01
CA ARG A 302 -28.46 -0.84 13.09
C ARG A 302 -28.44 -2.24 12.46
N LEU A 303 -28.70 -3.30 13.22
CA LEU A 303 -28.74 -4.68 12.70
C LEU A 303 -29.87 -4.84 11.69
N VAL A 304 -31.08 -4.38 12.02
CA VAL A 304 -32.25 -4.41 11.13
C VAL A 304 -31.99 -3.58 9.88
N SER A 305 -31.46 -2.36 10.03
CA SER A 305 -31.09 -1.51 8.90
C SER A 305 -30.06 -2.19 7.99
N ASN A 306 -29.00 -2.81 8.52
CA ASN A 306 -28.02 -3.55 7.71
C ASN A 306 -28.61 -4.81 7.06
N TYR A 307 -29.62 -5.43 7.67
CA TYR A 307 -30.34 -6.56 7.07
C TYR A 307 -31.17 -6.09 5.88
N LEU A 308 -31.95 -5.03 6.05
CA LEU A 308 -32.75 -4.41 4.99
C LEU A 308 -31.87 -3.88 3.86
N GLU A 309 -30.78 -3.19 4.19
CA GLU A 309 -29.80 -2.68 3.21
C GLU A 309 -29.25 -3.83 2.35
N ARG A 310 -28.80 -4.92 2.98
CA ARG A 310 -28.30 -6.09 2.25
C ARG A 310 -29.39 -6.72 1.38
N GLY A 311 -30.61 -6.82 1.88
CA GLY A 311 -31.74 -7.34 1.11
C GLY A 311 -32.02 -6.50 -0.12
N VAL A 312 -32.21 -5.18 0.05
CA VAL A 312 -32.52 -4.24 -1.03
C VAL A 312 -31.39 -4.17 -2.05
N GLN A 313 -30.14 -3.99 -1.61
CA GLN A 313 -28.97 -3.91 -2.51
C GLN A 313 -28.77 -5.19 -3.33
N ASN A 314 -29.19 -6.34 -2.81
CA ASN A 314 -29.08 -7.62 -3.51
C ASN A 314 -30.41 -8.07 -4.13
N ASN A 315 -31.38 -7.16 -4.27
CA ASN A 315 -32.69 -7.41 -4.87
C ASN A 315 -33.47 -8.55 -4.21
N TRP A 316 -33.18 -8.86 -2.94
CA TRP A 316 -33.70 -10.00 -2.19
C TRP A 316 -33.49 -11.37 -2.87
N VAL A 317 -32.51 -11.44 -3.76
CA VAL A 317 -32.12 -12.66 -4.48
C VAL A 317 -30.66 -12.95 -4.16
N ASP A 318 -30.33 -14.22 -3.95
CA ASP A 318 -28.94 -14.67 -3.81
C ASP A 318 -28.38 -15.15 -5.16
N ASP A 319 -27.05 -15.07 -5.29
CA ASP A 319 -26.30 -15.59 -6.43
C ASP A 319 -25.06 -16.34 -5.92
N VAL A 320 -24.55 -17.27 -6.72
CA VAL A 320 -23.44 -18.16 -6.34
C VAL A 320 -22.30 -17.97 -7.32
N TYR A 321 -21.14 -17.58 -6.80
CA TYR A 321 -19.90 -17.43 -7.57
C TYR A 321 -19.03 -18.67 -7.40
N ASP A 322 -18.66 -19.28 -8.52
CA ASP A 322 -17.64 -20.33 -8.58
C ASP A 322 -16.34 -19.67 -9.02
N TRP A 323 -15.56 -19.17 -8.06
CA TRP A 323 -14.37 -18.33 -8.30
C TRP A 323 -13.36 -18.89 -9.31
N LYS A 324 -13.34 -20.22 -9.53
CA LYS A 324 -12.48 -20.86 -10.52
C LYS A 324 -13.00 -20.74 -11.97
N LYS A 325 -14.28 -20.44 -12.14
CA LYS A 325 -14.94 -20.19 -13.43
C LYS A 325 -15.15 -18.71 -13.70
N GLU A 326 -15.00 -17.86 -12.70
CA GLU A 326 -15.13 -16.42 -12.86
C GLU A 326 -13.97 -15.84 -13.68
N ILE A 327 -14.30 -14.92 -14.57
CA ILE A 327 -13.32 -14.16 -15.36
C ILE A 327 -13.46 -12.70 -14.96
N VAL A 328 -12.42 -12.17 -14.29
CA VAL A 328 -12.39 -10.80 -13.78
C VAL A 328 -11.65 -9.90 -14.76
N LEU A 329 -12.38 -9.03 -15.46
CA LEU A 329 -11.77 -7.97 -16.26
C LEU A 329 -11.56 -6.71 -15.41
N ILE A 330 -10.36 -6.15 -15.42
CA ILE A 330 -10.00 -4.91 -14.72
C ILE A 330 -9.32 -3.91 -15.64
N THR A 331 -9.81 -2.67 -15.64
CA THR A 331 -9.15 -1.55 -16.33
C THR A 331 -8.11 -0.89 -15.42
N GLY A 332 -6.99 -0.43 -15.96
CA GLY A 332 -5.93 0.20 -15.16
C GLY A 332 -5.23 -0.80 -14.22
N GLY A 333 -5.14 -2.07 -14.63
CA GLY A 333 -4.62 -3.17 -13.81
C GLY A 333 -3.12 -3.41 -13.93
N ALA A 334 -2.38 -2.61 -14.71
CA ALA A 334 -0.95 -2.82 -14.89
C ALA A 334 -0.09 -2.37 -13.69
N GLY A 335 -0.64 -1.53 -12.80
CA GLY A 335 0.07 -1.04 -11.61
C GLY A 335 -0.87 -0.37 -10.60
N GLY A 336 -0.29 0.25 -9.56
CA GLY A 336 -1.05 0.93 -8.51
C GLY A 336 -2.06 0.01 -7.78
N ILE A 337 -3.24 0.54 -7.45
CA ILE A 337 -4.31 -0.22 -6.78
C ILE A 337 -4.78 -1.38 -7.67
N GLY A 338 -4.99 -1.13 -8.97
CA GLY A 338 -5.45 -2.15 -9.91
C GLY A 338 -4.48 -3.32 -10.01
N GLY A 339 -3.18 -3.04 -10.12
CA GLY A 339 -2.14 -4.08 -10.12
C GLY A 339 -2.11 -4.93 -8.86
N GLN A 340 -2.37 -4.33 -7.69
CA GLN A 340 -2.44 -5.08 -6.45
C GLN A 340 -3.72 -5.93 -6.35
N VAL A 341 -4.85 -5.43 -6.87
CA VAL A 341 -6.09 -6.23 -7.02
C VAL A 341 -5.85 -7.43 -7.94
N VAL A 342 -5.16 -7.24 -9.08
CA VAL A 342 -4.79 -8.34 -10.00
C VAL A 342 -3.99 -9.41 -9.27
N LYS A 343 -2.95 -9.04 -8.52
CA LYS A 343 -2.12 -10.00 -7.77
C LYS A 343 -2.95 -10.80 -6.76
N LEU A 344 -3.78 -10.12 -5.96
CA LEU A 344 -4.59 -10.76 -4.91
C LEU A 344 -5.66 -11.72 -5.48
N LEU A 345 -6.22 -11.41 -6.64
CA LEU A 345 -7.16 -12.31 -7.34
C LEU A 345 -6.41 -13.47 -8.00
N ALA A 346 -5.28 -13.19 -8.63
CA ALA A 346 -4.47 -14.19 -9.29
C ALA A 346 -3.94 -15.25 -8.32
N GLU A 347 -3.53 -14.86 -7.11
CA GLU A 347 -3.12 -15.76 -6.02
C GLU A 347 -4.24 -16.68 -5.50
N LYS A 348 -5.50 -16.40 -5.87
CA LYS A 348 -6.66 -17.24 -5.56
C LYS A 348 -7.05 -18.15 -6.73
N ASP A 349 -6.18 -18.27 -7.72
CA ASP A 349 -6.40 -19.03 -8.96
C ASP A 349 -7.64 -18.54 -9.75
N ILE A 350 -8.00 -17.26 -9.61
CA ILE A 350 -9.07 -16.62 -10.38
C ILE A 350 -8.50 -16.11 -11.70
N THR A 351 -9.21 -16.30 -12.81
CA THR A 351 -8.78 -15.77 -14.12
C THR A 351 -8.97 -14.26 -14.16
N VAL A 352 -7.91 -13.52 -14.49
CA VAL A 352 -7.93 -12.06 -14.52
C VAL A 352 -7.53 -11.56 -15.91
N VAL A 353 -8.34 -10.68 -16.49
CA VAL A 353 -8.07 -9.98 -17.74
C VAL A 353 -7.74 -8.51 -17.43
N VAL A 354 -6.57 -8.05 -17.84
CA VAL A 354 -6.10 -6.69 -17.58
C VAL A 354 -6.18 -5.86 -18.85
N LEU A 355 -6.90 -4.74 -18.79
CA LEU A 355 -6.87 -3.68 -19.82
C LEU A 355 -6.06 -2.50 -19.31
N ASP A 356 -4.99 -2.14 -20.01
CA ASP A 356 -4.19 -0.96 -19.67
C ASP A 356 -3.50 -0.36 -20.90
N VAL A 357 -3.11 0.90 -20.83
CA VAL A 357 -2.34 1.57 -21.89
C VAL A 357 -0.83 1.36 -21.74
N ILE A 358 -0.38 1.08 -20.51
CA ILE A 358 1.01 0.72 -20.20
C ILE A 358 1.18 -0.80 -20.06
N PRO A 359 2.40 -1.34 -20.27
CA PRO A 359 2.69 -2.74 -19.98
C PRO A 359 2.58 -3.04 -18.47
N MET A 360 2.37 -4.31 -18.13
CA MET A 360 2.37 -4.79 -16.73
C MET A 360 3.66 -4.39 -16.02
N THR A 361 3.56 -3.77 -14.85
CA THR A 361 4.73 -3.31 -14.08
C THR A 361 5.23 -4.35 -13.07
N PHE A 362 4.76 -5.59 -13.17
CA PHE A 362 5.09 -6.69 -12.29
C PHE A 362 4.88 -8.01 -13.03
N GLU A 363 5.57 -9.06 -12.58
CA GLU A 363 5.40 -10.38 -13.16
C GLU A 363 4.02 -10.97 -12.88
N THR A 364 3.47 -11.62 -13.90
CA THR A 364 2.11 -12.16 -13.88
C THR A 364 2.15 -13.67 -13.81
N THR A 365 1.09 -14.26 -13.25
CA THR A 365 0.88 -15.70 -13.25
C THR A 365 0.11 -16.12 -14.51
N PRO A 366 0.12 -17.41 -14.91
CA PRO A 366 -0.51 -17.86 -16.16
C PRO A 366 -2.03 -17.59 -16.27
N ASN A 367 -2.72 -17.39 -15.16
CA ASN A 367 -4.14 -17.03 -15.10
C ASN A 367 -4.42 -15.52 -15.25
N VAL A 368 -3.40 -14.71 -15.58
CA VAL A 368 -3.53 -13.28 -15.85
C VAL A 368 -3.26 -13.01 -17.34
N HIS A 369 -4.24 -12.42 -18.02
CA HIS A 369 -4.18 -12.10 -19.44
C HIS A 369 -4.15 -10.59 -19.65
N TYR A 370 -3.06 -10.06 -20.20
CA TYR A 370 -2.90 -8.64 -20.45
C TYR A 370 -3.24 -8.26 -21.90
N TYR A 371 -4.00 -7.17 -22.06
CA TYR A 371 -4.27 -6.56 -23.35
C TYR A 371 -4.01 -5.05 -23.28
N LYS A 372 -3.12 -4.57 -24.16
CA LYS A 372 -2.94 -3.13 -24.37
C LYS A 372 -4.22 -2.55 -24.97
N CYS A 373 -4.89 -1.66 -24.25
CA CYS A 373 -6.18 -1.11 -24.67
C CYS A 373 -6.37 0.32 -24.17
N ASP A 374 -6.62 1.25 -25.09
CA ASP A 374 -7.18 2.56 -24.76
C ASP A 374 -8.70 2.44 -24.54
N ILE A 375 -9.09 2.50 -23.27
CA ILE A 375 -10.49 2.38 -22.83
C ILE A 375 -11.33 3.63 -23.13
N THR A 376 -10.75 4.70 -23.66
CA THR A 376 -11.49 5.91 -24.07
C THR A 376 -12.01 5.77 -25.50
N SER A 377 -11.66 4.68 -26.20
CA SER A 377 -12.05 4.40 -27.59
C SER A 377 -12.98 3.18 -27.67
N PRO A 378 -14.28 3.36 -27.98
CA PRO A 378 -15.21 2.25 -28.14
C PRO A 378 -14.78 1.21 -29.18
N SER A 379 -14.15 1.63 -30.29
CA SER A 379 -13.68 0.70 -31.32
C SER A 379 -12.50 -0.14 -30.84
N THR A 380 -11.60 0.44 -30.05
CA THR A 380 -10.46 -0.29 -29.46
C THR A 380 -10.96 -1.28 -28.42
N ILE A 381 -11.95 -0.88 -27.61
CA ILE A 381 -12.63 -1.77 -26.66
C ILE A 381 -13.27 -2.95 -27.39
N ALA A 382 -14.09 -2.71 -28.44
CA ALA A 382 -14.78 -3.78 -29.16
C ALA A 382 -13.82 -4.79 -29.82
N THR A 383 -12.73 -4.30 -30.41
CA THR A 383 -11.69 -5.15 -31.00
C THR A 383 -11.00 -6.00 -29.94
N THR A 384 -10.63 -5.40 -28.81
CA THR A 384 -9.98 -6.10 -27.70
C THR A 384 -10.92 -7.09 -27.01
N ALA A 385 -12.19 -6.73 -26.83
CA ALA A 385 -13.21 -7.58 -26.24
C ALA A 385 -13.48 -8.83 -27.08
N SER A 386 -13.46 -8.70 -28.41
CA SER A 386 -13.59 -9.85 -29.31
C SER A 386 -12.44 -10.85 -29.11
N ARG A 387 -11.21 -10.35 -28.96
CA ARG A 387 -10.04 -11.18 -28.64
C ARG A 387 -10.14 -11.84 -27.26
N ILE A 388 -10.55 -11.07 -26.24
CA ILE A 388 -10.77 -11.60 -24.88
C ILE A 388 -11.78 -12.75 -24.90
N ARG A 389 -12.91 -12.57 -25.60
CA ARG A 389 -13.94 -13.61 -25.70
C ARG A 389 -13.44 -14.87 -26.41
N SER A 390 -12.57 -14.74 -27.40
CA SER A 390 -12.00 -15.90 -28.10
C SER A 390 -10.86 -16.59 -27.34
N GLU A 391 -10.02 -15.83 -26.66
CA GLU A 391 -8.79 -16.32 -26.02
C GLU A 391 -9.03 -16.78 -24.57
N VAL A 392 -9.99 -16.17 -23.86
CA VAL A 392 -10.23 -16.38 -22.41
C VAL A 392 -11.68 -16.75 -22.13
N GLY A 393 -12.64 -16.03 -22.72
CA GLY A 393 -14.08 -16.21 -22.51
C GLY A 393 -14.80 -14.91 -22.15
N ASN A 394 -16.07 -15.00 -21.79
CA ASN A 394 -16.87 -13.83 -21.41
C ASN A 394 -16.54 -13.41 -19.97
N PRO A 395 -16.08 -12.17 -19.73
CA PRO A 395 -15.90 -11.66 -18.38
C PRO A 395 -17.20 -11.69 -17.58
N THR A 396 -17.16 -12.29 -16.39
CA THR A 396 -18.28 -12.31 -15.45
C THR A 396 -18.20 -11.15 -14.45
N ILE A 397 -17.02 -10.56 -14.27
CA ILE A 397 -16.79 -9.42 -13.37
C ILE A 397 -16.06 -8.32 -14.14
N LEU A 398 -16.62 -7.11 -14.17
CA LEU A 398 -16.01 -5.92 -14.75
C LEU A 398 -15.61 -4.94 -13.63
N ILE A 399 -14.31 -4.67 -13.48
CA ILE A 399 -13.76 -3.68 -12.55
C ILE A 399 -13.32 -2.44 -13.34
N ASN A 400 -14.17 -1.42 -13.30
CA ASN A 400 -13.87 -0.09 -13.79
C ASN A 400 -12.98 0.64 -12.77
N ASN A 401 -11.66 0.49 -12.94
CA ASN A 401 -10.63 0.98 -12.00
C ASN A 401 -9.72 2.07 -12.57
N ALA A 402 -9.46 2.08 -13.88
CA ALA A 402 -8.59 3.07 -14.51
C ALA A 402 -9.00 4.50 -14.11
N GLY A 403 -8.00 5.33 -13.84
CA GLY A 403 -8.28 6.71 -13.47
C GLY A 403 -7.08 7.64 -13.60
N VAL A 404 -7.37 8.89 -13.90
CA VAL A 404 -6.40 9.97 -14.09
C VAL A 404 -6.84 11.20 -13.30
N ALA A 405 -5.87 12.06 -12.98
CA ALA A 405 -6.09 13.34 -12.35
C ALA A 405 -5.03 14.33 -12.84
N ARG A 406 -5.40 15.59 -13.04
CA ARG A 406 -4.50 16.61 -13.61
C ARG A 406 -3.88 17.52 -12.56
N GLY A 407 -4.59 17.83 -11.48
CA GLY A 407 -4.09 18.68 -10.40
C GLY A 407 -4.07 20.16 -10.74
N LYS A 408 -5.00 20.62 -11.58
CA LYS A 408 -5.06 22.00 -12.07
C LYS A 408 -6.36 22.68 -11.63
N SER A 409 -6.31 24.00 -11.46
CA SER A 409 -7.53 24.80 -11.24
C SER A 409 -8.39 24.85 -12.51
N ILE A 410 -9.60 25.38 -12.42
CA ILE A 410 -10.48 25.51 -13.59
C ILE A 410 -9.89 26.43 -14.67
N LEU A 411 -9.11 27.44 -14.28
CA LEU A 411 -8.50 28.40 -15.21
C LEU A 411 -7.16 27.91 -15.77
N ASP A 412 -6.47 27.04 -15.03
CA ASP A 412 -5.19 26.48 -15.47
C ASP A 412 -5.35 25.20 -16.29
N SER A 413 -6.52 24.55 -16.22
CA SER A 413 -6.84 23.35 -16.98
C SER A 413 -7.14 23.68 -18.44
N THR A 414 -6.52 22.94 -19.35
CA THR A 414 -6.89 23.01 -20.77
C THR A 414 -8.18 22.23 -21.03
N GLU A 415 -8.86 22.48 -22.15
CA GLU A 415 -10.01 21.66 -22.58
C GLU A 415 -9.64 20.17 -22.65
N LYS A 416 -8.45 19.86 -23.20
CA LYS A 416 -7.94 18.49 -23.33
C LYS A 416 -7.70 17.83 -21.98
N ASP A 417 -7.18 18.56 -20.99
CA ASP A 417 -7.04 18.07 -19.61
C ASP A 417 -8.41 17.62 -19.06
N ILE A 418 -9.42 18.48 -19.17
CA ILE A 418 -10.77 18.23 -18.65
C ILE A 418 -11.41 17.04 -19.38
N ARG A 419 -11.37 17.04 -20.72
CA ARG A 419 -11.91 15.94 -21.53
C ARG A 419 -11.25 14.63 -21.16
N PHE A 420 -9.91 14.60 -21.06
CA PHE A 420 -9.19 13.37 -20.71
C PHE A 420 -9.60 12.81 -19.35
N THR A 421 -9.76 13.69 -18.34
CA THR A 421 -10.26 13.29 -17.03
C THR A 421 -11.65 12.63 -17.13
N PHE A 422 -12.59 13.20 -17.88
CA PHE A 422 -13.93 12.62 -18.06
C PHE A 422 -13.95 11.37 -18.94
N ASP A 423 -13.19 11.36 -20.03
CA ASP A 423 -13.10 10.25 -20.96
C ASP A 423 -12.61 8.98 -20.23
N VAL A 424 -11.59 9.11 -19.38
CA VAL A 424 -11.04 7.99 -18.61
C VAL A 424 -11.89 7.67 -17.38
N ASN A 425 -12.20 8.65 -16.52
CA ASN A 425 -12.81 8.36 -15.22
C ASN A 425 -14.33 8.11 -15.28
N THR A 426 -14.98 8.50 -16.38
CA THR A 426 -16.44 8.47 -16.53
C THR A 426 -16.88 7.74 -17.78
N LEU A 427 -16.57 8.25 -18.97
CA LEU A 427 -17.12 7.72 -20.23
C LEU A 427 -16.62 6.32 -20.52
N SER A 428 -15.35 6.01 -20.18
CA SER A 428 -14.82 4.65 -20.31
C SER A 428 -15.67 3.62 -19.57
N HIS A 429 -16.27 3.97 -18.42
CA HIS A 429 -17.15 3.06 -17.66
C HIS A 429 -18.42 2.73 -18.45
N TYR A 430 -18.98 3.70 -19.17
CA TYR A 430 -20.12 3.45 -20.05
C TYR A 430 -19.72 2.54 -21.20
N PHE A 431 -18.56 2.76 -21.81
CA PHE A 431 -18.11 1.99 -22.97
C PHE A 431 -17.77 0.55 -22.60
N THR A 432 -17.00 0.32 -21.54
CA THR A 432 -16.69 -1.03 -21.05
C THR A 432 -17.93 -1.76 -20.58
N THR A 433 -18.84 -1.06 -19.88
CA THR A 433 -20.09 -1.68 -19.42
C THR A 433 -20.97 -2.05 -20.62
N LYS A 434 -21.15 -1.17 -21.61
CA LYS A 434 -21.90 -1.51 -22.83
C LYS A 434 -21.31 -2.73 -23.56
N GLU A 435 -20.00 -2.90 -23.54
CA GLU A 435 -19.32 -4.01 -24.20
C GLU A 435 -19.50 -5.36 -23.46
N PHE A 436 -19.36 -5.37 -22.13
CA PHE A 436 -19.28 -6.63 -21.37
C PHE A 436 -20.57 -7.00 -20.62
N LEU A 437 -21.42 -6.02 -20.28
CA LEU A 437 -22.65 -6.24 -19.52
C LEU A 437 -23.69 -7.14 -20.21
N PRO A 438 -23.88 -7.11 -21.56
CA PRO A 438 -24.92 -7.93 -22.20
C PRO A 438 -24.82 -9.41 -21.83
N SER A 439 -23.61 -9.98 -21.81
CA SER A 439 -23.41 -11.37 -21.41
C SER A 439 -23.78 -11.65 -19.95
N MET A 440 -23.54 -10.70 -19.05
CA MET A 440 -23.92 -10.83 -17.63
C MET A 440 -25.44 -10.78 -17.45
N ILE A 441 -26.13 -9.94 -18.23
CA ILE A 441 -27.60 -9.85 -18.26
C ILE A 441 -28.20 -11.14 -18.79
N ASP A 442 -27.71 -11.63 -19.93
CA ASP A 442 -28.21 -12.85 -20.57
C ASP A 442 -28.08 -14.08 -19.65
N GLN A 443 -26.96 -14.17 -18.91
CA GLN A 443 -26.75 -15.21 -17.90
C GLN A 443 -27.44 -14.92 -16.57
N ASN A 444 -27.95 -13.70 -16.37
CA ASN A 444 -28.39 -13.16 -15.08
C ASN A 444 -27.40 -13.52 -13.97
N HIS A 445 -26.12 -13.27 -14.24
CA HIS A 445 -24.99 -13.59 -13.38
C HIS A 445 -23.81 -12.71 -13.77
N GLY A 446 -23.20 -12.07 -12.78
CA GLY A 446 -22.02 -11.24 -12.99
C GLY A 446 -21.91 -10.10 -12.00
N MET A 447 -20.90 -9.25 -12.16
CA MET A 447 -20.65 -8.13 -11.25
C MET A 447 -20.00 -6.94 -11.96
N VAL A 448 -20.51 -5.73 -11.72
CA VAL A 448 -19.85 -4.49 -12.12
C VAL A 448 -19.33 -3.74 -10.90
N VAL A 449 -18.03 -3.52 -10.85
CA VAL A 449 -17.32 -2.81 -9.79
C VAL A 449 -16.88 -1.44 -10.30
N THR A 450 -17.27 -0.38 -9.60
CA THR A 450 -16.92 1.00 -9.92
C THR A 450 -15.97 1.57 -8.86
N ILE A 451 -14.74 1.89 -9.26
CA ILE A 451 -13.77 2.53 -8.38
C ILE A 451 -13.92 4.06 -8.47
N ALA A 452 -14.64 4.61 -7.49
CA ALA A 452 -14.88 6.02 -7.32
C ALA A 452 -13.86 6.64 -6.34
N SER A 453 -14.26 7.66 -5.58
CA SER A 453 -13.43 8.33 -4.59
C SER A 453 -14.28 9.06 -3.55
N LEU A 454 -13.70 9.38 -2.39
CA LEU A 454 -14.27 10.37 -1.47
C LEU A 454 -14.41 11.76 -2.12
N ALA A 455 -13.60 12.07 -3.14
CA ALA A 455 -13.71 13.31 -3.92
C ALA A 455 -15.08 13.47 -4.61
N ALA A 456 -15.82 12.38 -4.83
CA ALA A 456 -17.19 12.44 -5.33
C ALA A 456 -18.12 13.24 -4.38
N TYR A 457 -17.82 13.25 -3.08
CA TYR A 457 -18.63 13.94 -2.07
C TYR A 457 -18.03 15.29 -1.66
N LEU A 458 -16.71 15.41 -1.68
CA LEU A 458 -15.97 16.60 -1.28
C LEU A 458 -15.08 17.11 -2.42
N PRO A 459 -15.60 17.98 -3.31
CA PRO A 459 -14.77 18.71 -4.27
C PRO A 459 -13.99 19.83 -3.54
N VAL A 460 -12.70 19.92 -3.79
CA VAL A 460 -11.82 20.98 -3.29
C VAL A 460 -11.06 21.64 -4.45
N PRO A 461 -10.41 22.81 -4.26
CA PRO A 461 -9.62 23.45 -5.32
C PRO A 461 -8.55 22.52 -5.91
N ASN A 462 -8.19 22.78 -7.17
CA ASN A 462 -7.24 22.00 -8.00
C ASN A 462 -7.71 20.59 -8.41
N MET A 463 -8.88 20.13 -7.96
CA MET A 463 -9.44 18.82 -8.32
C MET A 463 -10.86 18.89 -8.90
N THR A 464 -11.27 20.04 -9.42
CA THR A 464 -12.66 20.24 -9.87
C THR A 464 -13.08 19.24 -10.94
N ASP A 465 -12.25 19.01 -11.95
CA ASP A 465 -12.47 18.03 -13.01
C ASP A 465 -12.49 16.59 -12.46
N TYR A 466 -11.51 16.25 -11.63
CA TYR A 466 -11.39 14.94 -11.00
C TYR A 466 -12.59 14.61 -10.10
N ALA A 467 -12.94 15.50 -9.18
CA ALA A 467 -14.06 15.35 -8.27
C ALA A 467 -15.39 15.23 -9.03
N SER A 468 -15.58 16.06 -10.06
CA SER A 468 -16.76 15.99 -10.93
C SER A 468 -16.84 14.67 -11.68
N SER A 469 -15.72 14.18 -12.23
CA SER A 469 -15.67 12.88 -12.90
C SER A 469 -15.96 11.70 -11.95
N LYS A 470 -15.47 11.74 -10.70
CA LYS A 470 -15.74 10.72 -9.69
C LYS A 470 -17.16 10.79 -9.14
N ALA A 471 -17.78 11.98 -9.10
CA ALA A 471 -19.21 12.13 -8.84
C ALA A 471 -20.05 11.54 -9.99
N ALA A 472 -19.66 11.79 -11.24
CA ALA A 472 -20.31 11.20 -12.41
C ALA A 472 -20.19 9.66 -12.43
N ALA A 473 -19.03 9.10 -12.06
CA ALA A 473 -18.85 7.65 -11.91
C ALA A 473 -19.73 7.05 -10.81
N LEU A 474 -19.92 7.75 -9.68
CA LEU A 474 -20.84 7.33 -8.63
C LEU A 474 -22.29 7.34 -9.12
N SER A 475 -22.72 8.39 -9.82
CA SER A 475 -24.08 8.45 -10.37
C SER A 475 -24.31 7.44 -11.50
N PHE A 476 -23.29 7.15 -12.33
CA PHE A 476 -23.33 6.04 -13.28
C PHE A 476 -23.61 4.71 -12.58
N HIS A 477 -22.91 4.44 -11.48
CA HIS A 477 -23.09 3.22 -10.70
C HIS A 477 -24.52 3.08 -10.12
N GLU A 478 -25.05 4.16 -9.54
CA GLU A 478 -26.41 4.22 -9.00
C GLU A 478 -27.46 3.97 -10.09
N GLY A 479 -27.30 4.63 -11.24
CA GLY A 479 -28.17 4.45 -12.41
C GLY A 479 -28.14 3.03 -12.95
N LEU A 480 -26.94 2.47 -13.18
CA LEU A 480 -26.77 1.09 -13.66
C LEU A 480 -27.42 0.07 -12.72
N THR A 481 -27.28 0.26 -11.40
CA THR A 481 -27.89 -0.62 -10.40
C THR A 481 -29.42 -0.65 -10.54
N ALA A 482 -30.04 0.51 -10.76
CA ALA A 482 -31.48 0.60 -10.98
C ALA A 482 -31.90 -0.03 -12.33
N GLU A 483 -31.14 0.20 -13.41
CA GLU A 483 -31.43 -0.37 -14.73
C GLU A 483 -31.35 -1.91 -14.74
N LEU A 484 -30.36 -2.49 -14.05
CA LEU A 484 -30.22 -3.95 -13.94
C LEU A 484 -31.48 -4.62 -13.39
N LEU A 485 -32.07 -4.03 -12.36
CA LEU A 485 -33.31 -4.54 -11.78
C LEU A 485 -34.52 -4.24 -12.67
N THR A 486 -34.67 -3.01 -13.13
CA THR A 486 -35.95 -2.52 -13.68
C THR A 486 -36.06 -2.59 -15.20
N LYS A 487 -34.94 -2.47 -15.91
CA LYS A 487 -34.90 -2.43 -17.37
C LYS A 487 -34.43 -3.74 -17.98
N TYR A 488 -33.42 -4.36 -17.40
CA TYR A 488 -32.80 -5.58 -17.94
C TYR A 488 -33.29 -6.87 -17.27
N ASN A 489 -34.08 -6.78 -16.19
CA ASN A 489 -34.58 -7.92 -15.43
C ASN A 489 -33.47 -8.90 -15.01
N ALA A 490 -32.33 -8.36 -14.58
CA ALA A 490 -31.13 -9.09 -14.20
C ALA A 490 -30.78 -8.90 -12.71
N PRO A 491 -31.66 -9.31 -11.76
CA PRO A 491 -31.52 -9.01 -10.34
C PRO A 491 -30.31 -9.67 -9.66
N LYS A 492 -29.68 -10.65 -10.31
CA LYS A 492 -28.48 -11.34 -9.80
C LYS A 492 -27.17 -10.69 -10.23
N VAL A 493 -27.17 -9.84 -11.25
CA VAL A 493 -25.97 -9.08 -11.63
C VAL A 493 -25.69 -8.06 -10.53
N ARG A 494 -24.54 -8.20 -9.87
CA ARG A 494 -24.17 -7.42 -8.69
C ARG A 494 -23.49 -6.11 -9.07
N THR A 495 -23.61 -5.13 -8.20
CA THR A 495 -22.92 -3.86 -8.36
C THR A 495 -22.17 -3.50 -7.08
N ILE A 496 -20.88 -3.18 -7.20
CA ILE A 496 -20.06 -2.69 -6.09
C ILE A 496 -19.50 -1.32 -6.42
N VAL A 497 -19.62 -0.36 -5.50
CA VAL A 497 -18.92 0.93 -5.61
C VAL A 497 -17.95 1.11 -4.46
N ILE A 498 -16.74 1.54 -4.79
CA ILE A 498 -15.68 1.78 -3.82
C ILE A 498 -15.36 3.27 -3.83
N ASN A 499 -15.55 3.94 -2.69
CA ASN A 499 -15.19 5.33 -2.47
C ASN A 499 -14.00 5.39 -1.51
N GLN A 500 -12.80 5.28 -2.06
CA GLN A 500 -11.58 5.42 -1.29
C GLN A 500 -11.11 6.88 -1.16
N GLY A 501 -10.43 7.15 -0.06
CA GLY A 501 -9.69 8.38 0.18
C GLY A 501 -8.32 8.35 -0.48
N TYR A 502 -7.47 9.28 -0.06
CA TYR A 502 -6.10 9.40 -0.56
C TYR A 502 -5.31 8.12 -0.30
N THR A 503 -4.72 7.57 -1.34
CA THR A 503 -3.94 6.34 -1.30
C THR A 503 -2.53 6.63 -1.79
N LYS A 504 -1.52 6.05 -1.13
CA LYS A 504 -0.09 6.22 -1.46
C LYS A 504 0.24 5.68 -2.86
N THR A 505 -0.03 6.47 -3.88
CA THR A 505 0.18 6.16 -5.29
C THR A 505 0.73 7.39 -5.99
N ALA A 506 1.32 7.20 -7.18
CA ALA A 506 1.76 8.31 -8.01
C ALA A 506 0.63 9.31 -8.35
N LEU A 507 -0.65 8.89 -8.31
CA LEU A 507 -1.80 9.76 -8.60
C LEU A 507 -1.97 10.90 -7.57
N PHE A 508 -1.51 10.71 -6.33
CA PHE A 508 -1.67 11.66 -5.23
C PHE A 508 -0.34 12.19 -4.66
N GLN A 509 0.71 12.26 -5.49
CA GLN A 509 1.98 12.87 -5.10
C GLN A 509 1.82 14.39 -4.86
N GLY A 510 2.49 14.91 -3.83
CA GLY A 510 2.46 16.34 -3.48
C GLY A 510 1.24 16.79 -2.66
N TYR A 511 0.32 15.89 -2.33
CA TYR A 511 -0.78 16.13 -1.39
C TYR A 511 -0.30 16.20 0.08
N LYS A 512 -0.90 17.07 0.89
CA LYS A 512 -0.59 17.20 2.32
C LYS A 512 -1.76 16.73 3.19
N ASN A 513 -1.60 15.69 4.00
CA ASN A 513 -2.69 15.23 4.88
C ASN A 513 -2.68 15.88 6.27
N ASP A 514 -3.63 16.77 6.55
CA ASP A 514 -3.77 17.40 7.86
C ASP A 514 -4.73 16.66 8.81
N ALA A 515 -5.46 15.64 8.33
CA ALA A 515 -6.48 14.91 9.08
C ALA A 515 -6.11 13.43 9.30
N THR A 516 -4.83 13.15 9.56
CA THR A 516 -4.23 11.80 9.57
C THR A 516 -4.93 10.79 10.47
N PHE A 517 -5.52 11.20 11.60
CA PHE A 517 -6.24 10.28 12.48
C PHE A 517 -7.62 9.88 11.94
N LEU A 518 -8.38 10.83 11.38
CA LEU A 518 -9.74 10.62 10.92
C LEU A 518 -9.79 10.10 9.49
N LEU A 519 -9.02 10.72 8.60
CA LEU A 519 -8.91 10.40 7.19
C LEU A 519 -7.43 10.11 6.85
N PRO A 520 -6.86 8.99 7.35
CA PRO A 520 -5.48 8.61 7.04
C PRO A 520 -5.27 8.43 5.54
N THR A 521 -4.04 8.68 5.10
CA THR A 521 -3.58 8.26 3.78
C THR A 521 -3.45 6.74 3.80
N LEU A 522 -4.15 6.06 2.90
CA LEU A 522 -4.24 4.61 2.85
C LEU A 522 -3.05 3.99 2.13
N GLU A 523 -2.67 2.78 2.55
CA GLU A 523 -1.77 1.92 1.77
C GLU A 523 -2.49 1.33 0.57
N VAL A 524 -1.75 1.12 -0.53
CA VAL A 524 -2.28 0.47 -1.75
C VAL A 524 -2.83 -0.91 -1.43
N ASP A 525 -2.10 -1.67 -0.60
CA ASP A 525 -2.49 -3.01 -0.15
C ASP A 525 -3.81 -3.00 0.62
N THR A 526 -4.01 -2.03 1.53
CA THR A 526 -5.25 -1.92 2.30
C THR A 526 -6.45 -1.72 1.39
N VAL A 527 -6.33 -0.81 0.41
CA VAL A 527 -7.43 -0.54 -0.53
C VAL A 527 -7.69 -1.74 -1.41
N ALA A 528 -6.65 -2.35 -1.98
CA ALA A 528 -6.78 -3.52 -2.85
C ALA A 528 -7.39 -4.72 -2.13
N GLU A 529 -6.98 -4.99 -0.89
CA GLU A 529 -7.57 -6.05 -0.05
C GLU A 529 -9.04 -5.80 0.22
N GLU A 530 -9.45 -4.59 0.55
CA GLU A 530 -10.85 -4.28 0.80
C GLU A 530 -11.71 -4.35 -0.47
N ILE A 531 -11.16 -4.02 -1.64
CA ILE A 531 -11.79 -4.26 -2.95
C ILE A 531 -12.00 -5.76 -3.15
N VAL A 532 -10.94 -6.57 -3.02
CA VAL A 532 -11.01 -8.02 -3.22
C VAL A 532 -11.94 -8.69 -2.20
N LYS A 533 -11.89 -8.30 -0.92
CA LYS A 533 -12.83 -8.78 0.11
C LYS A 533 -14.29 -8.43 -0.20
N LYS A 534 -14.55 -7.29 -0.85
CA LYS A 534 -15.91 -6.91 -1.28
C LYS A 534 -16.37 -7.75 -2.46
N ILE A 535 -15.51 -7.93 -3.47
CA ILE A 535 -15.79 -8.79 -4.63
C ILE A 535 -16.07 -10.23 -4.18
N LEU A 536 -15.19 -10.82 -3.37
CA LEU A 536 -15.30 -12.21 -2.92
C LEU A 536 -16.50 -12.50 -2.01
N LYS A 537 -17.23 -11.48 -1.55
CA LYS A 537 -18.52 -11.67 -0.87
C LYS A 537 -19.65 -12.02 -1.83
N GLY A 538 -19.48 -11.80 -3.13
CA GLY A 538 -20.49 -12.10 -4.15
C GLY A 538 -21.80 -11.32 -3.96
N LYS A 539 -21.75 -10.13 -3.37
CA LYS A 539 -22.93 -9.31 -3.04
C LYS A 539 -22.71 -7.86 -3.46
N SER A 540 -23.79 -7.20 -3.88
CA SER A 540 -23.80 -5.78 -4.16
C SER A 540 -23.54 -4.95 -2.89
N GLY A 541 -23.02 -3.74 -3.08
CA GLY A 541 -22.99 -2.72 -2.05
C GLY A 541 -21.81 -1.76 -2.14
N GLN A 542 -21.75 -0.84 -1.18
CA GLN A 542 -20.74 0.21 -1.14
C GLN A 542 -19.59 -0.12 -0.17
N GLY A 543 -18.37 0.24 -0.54
CA GLY A 543 -17.20 0.32 0.34
C GLY A 543 -16.72 1.77 0.45
N ILE A 544 -16.57 2.28 1.67
CA ILE A 544 -16.00 3.61 1.93
C ILE A 544 -14.78 3.44 2.82
N TYR A 545 -13.62 3.88 2.33
CA TYR A 545 -12.33 3.68 3.01
C TYR A 545 -11.54 4.99 3.01
N PRO A 546 -11.02 5.47 4.16
CA PRO A 546 -11.24 4.96 5.51
C PRO A 546 -12.72 5.08 5.91
N GLY A 547 -13.14 4.28 6.89
CA GLY A 547 -14.54 4.16 7.30
C GLY A 547 -15.15 5.46 7.83
N PHE A 548 -14.34 6.37 8.40
CA PHE A 548 -14.79 7.70 8.78
C PHE A 548 -15.21 8.57 7.58
N GLY A 549 -14.77 8.24 6.37
CA GLY A 549 -15.16 8.90 5.12
C GLY A 549 -16.66 8.91 4.86
N VAL A 550 -17.44 8.03 5.52
CA VAL A 550 -18.91 8.04 5.48
C VAL A 550 -19.49 9.39 5.91
N THR A 551 -18.79 10.14 6.77
CA THR A 551 -19.25 11.48 7.20
C THR A 551 -19.28 12.49 6.06
N LEU A 552 -18.47 12.30 5.02
CA LEU A 552 -18.44 13.18 3.86
C LEU A 552 -19.68 13.02 2.97
N THR A 553 -20.35 11.87 3.00
CA THR A 553 -21.60 11.69 2.23
C THR A 553 -22.72 12.60 2.78
N TRP A 554 -22.66 12.93 4.07
CA TRP A 554 -23.62 13.81 4.73
C TRP A 554 -23.35 15.28 4.47
N LEU A 555 -22.16 15.64 3.97
CA LEU A 555 -21.76 17.01 3.73
C LEU A 555 -22.78 17.75 2.85
N ARG A 556 -23.35 17.07 1.85
CA ARG A 556 -24.35 17.66 0.94
C ARG A 556 -25.66 18.06 1.63
N ALA A 557 -25.98 17.45 2.77
CA ALA A 557 -27.15 17.78 3.59
C ALA A 557 -26.87 18.85 4.67
N MET A 558 -25.61 19.27 4.85
CA MET A 558 -25.22 20.24 5.87
C MET A 558 -25.53 21.69 5.43
N PRO A 559 -25.65 22.64 6.38
CA PRO A 559 -25.80 24.05 6.03
C PRO A 559 -24.68 24.59 5.13
N GLY A 560 -25.03 25.51 4.22
CA GLY A 560 -24.10 26.03 3.21
C GLY A 560 -22.81 26.64 3.77
N TRP A 561 -22.88 27.30 4.94
CA TRP A 561 -21.70 27.85 5.59
C TRP A 561 -20.67 26.77 5.97
N TYR A 562 -21.14 25.59 6.41
CA TYR A 562 -20.26 24.48 6.78
C TYR A 562 -19.68 23.83 5.53
N GLN A 563 -20.53 23.60 4.51
CA GLN A 563 -20.08 23.07 3.24
C GLN A 563 -18.99 23.94 2.62
N ASN A 564 -19.21 25.26 2.57
CA ASN A 564 -18.25 26.20 2.02
C ASN A 564 -16.92 26.14 2.78
N ARG A 565 -16.96 26.20 4.12
CA ARG A 565 -15.76 26.14 4.97
C ARG A 565 -14.94 24.87 4.75
N VAL A 566 -15.59 23.70 4.63
CA VAL A 566 -14.87 22.43 4.42
C VAL A 566 -14.21 22.41 3.04
N ARG A 567 -14.90 22.89 2.00
CA ARG A 567 -14.35 22.92 0.63
C ARG A 567 -13.20 23.91 0.48
N THR A 568 -13.34 25.12 1.04
CA THR A 568 -12.29 26.15 0.93
C THR A 568 -11.04 25.78 1.72
N LYS A 569 -11.18 25.21 2.91
CA LYS A 569 -10.03 24.70 3.68
C LYS A 569 -9.30 23.54 2.98
N GLY A 570 -10.00 22.82 2.10
CA GLY A 570 -9.40 21.77 1.29
C GLY A 570 -8.30 22.25 0.33
N GLN A 571 -8.20 23.56 0.06
CA GLN A 571 -7.14 24.12 -0.77
C GLN A 571 -5.74 23.82 -0.23
N ASP A 572 -5.53 24.03 1.08
CA ASP A 572 -4.23 23.89 1.76
C ASP A 572 -3.62 22.49 1.57
N ILE A 573 -4.50 21.52 1.37
CA ILE A 573 -4.23 20.10 1.29
C ILE A 573 -3.76 19.71 -0.13
N MET A 574 -4.13 20.49 -1.15
CA MET A 574 -3.89 20.23 -2.58
C MET A 574 -2.91 21.23 -3.24
N THR A 575 -2.26 22.11 -2.48
CA THR A 575 -1.43 23.19 -3.03
C THR A 575 -0.29 22.70 -3.93
N ASN A 576 0.39 21.62 -3.54
CA ASN A 576 1.51 21.04 -4.29
C ASN A 576 1.12 19.74 -5.00
N TRP A 577 -0.18 19.39 -5.02
CA TRP A 577 -0.64 18.16 -5.63
C TRP A 577 -0.58 18.26 -7.15
N ASN A 578 0.23 17.38 -7.74
CA ASN A 578 0.25 17.17 -9.18
C ASN A 578 -0.21 15.74 -9.41
N GLY A 579 -1.29 15.57 -10.17
CA GLY A 579 -1.76 14.23 -10.53
C GLY A 579 -0.71 13.51 -11.39
N ARG A 580 -0.82 12.18 -11.49
CA ARG A 580 0.10 11.38 -12.31
C ARG A 580 -0.15 11.62 -13.79
N GLN A 581 0.85 12.14 -14.51
CA GLN A 581 0.78 12.37 -15.96
C GLN A 581 1.57 11.32 -16.73
N VAL A 582 0.91 10.21 -17.07
CA VAL A 582 1.50 9.14 -17.90
C VAL A 582 1.29 9.39 -19.39
N VAL A 583 0.23 10.13 -19.74
CA VAL A 583 -0.17 10.42 -21.12
C VAL A 583 -0.09 11.93 -21.32
N ASP A 584 0.64 12.32 -22.38
CA ASP A 584 0.59 13.67 -22.93
C ASP A 584 -0.76 13.84 -23.64
N VAL A 585 -1.59 14.74 -23.13
CA VAL A 585 -2.95 14.95 -23.66
C VAL A 585 -2.94 15.67 -25.00
N ASP A 586 -1.94 16.48 -25.28
CA ASP A 586 -1.83 17.19 -26.55
C ASP A 586 -1.48 16.23 -27.68
N GLU A 587 -0.52 15.33 -27.42
CA GLU A 587 -0.17 14.24 -28.33
C GLU A 587 -1.35 13.26 -28.49
N PHE A 588 -1.94 12.82 -27.38
CA PHE A 588 -3.04 11.85 -27.36
C PHE A 588 -4.25 12.30 -28.20
N TYR A 589 -4.71 13.53 -28.02
CA TYR A 589 -5.81 14.05 -28.85
C TYR A 589 -5.33 14.44 -30.25
N GLY A 590 -4.08 14.87 -30.43
CA GLY A 590 -3.51 15.13 -31.74
C GLY A 590 -3.48 13.90 -32.65
N GLU A 591 -3.19 12.72 -32.10
CA GLU A 591 -3.29 11.44 -32.82
C GLU A 591 -4.74 11.09 -33.15
N LYS A 592 -5.66 11.21 -32.19
CA LYS A 592 -7.09 10.95 -32.42
C LYS A 592 -7.71 11.85 -33.48
N GLU A 593 -7.30 13.12 -33.54
CA GLU A 593 -7.78 14.06 -34.57
C GLU A 593 -7.25 13.71 -35.96
N LYS A 594 -6.02 13.20 -36.07
CA LYS A 594 -5.45 12.70 -37.34
C LYS A 594 -6.19 11.45 -37.81
N ASP A 595 -6.44 10.50 -36.92
CA ASP A 595 -7.21 9.29 -37.21
C ASP A 595 -8.68 9.61 -37.56
N GLY A 596 -9.27 10.59 -36.89
CA GLY A 596 -10.61 11.10 -37.15
C GLY A 596 -10.74 11.77 -38.52
N LYS A 597 -9.76 12.60 -38.93
CA LYS A 597 -9.71 13.21 -40.27
C LYS A 597 -9.49 12.17 -41.38
N GLY A 598 -8.81 11.06 -41.10
CA GLY A 598 -8.72 9.92 -42.01
C GLY A 598 -10.04 9.20 -42.24
N LYS A 599 -10.93 9.15 -41.23
CA LYS A 599 -12.27 8.54 -41.31
C LYS A 599 -13.37 9.50 -41.78
N ALA A 600 -13.24 10.81 -41.52
CA ALA A 600 -14.21 11.83 -41.92
C ALA A 600 -14.29 12.04 -43.45
N LYS A 601 -13.28 11.61 -44.22
CA LYS A 601 -13.31 11.63 -45.69
C LYS A 601 -14.34 10.68 -46.33
N GLY A 602 -15.08 9.89 -45.54
CA GLY A 602 -16.07 8.92 -46.03
C GLY A 602 -17.48 9.06 -45.46
N LEU A 603 -17.76 10.07 -44.62
CA LEU A 603 -19.06 10.22 -43.94
C LEU A 603 -19.44 11.70 -43.82
N GLU A 604 -19.61 12.38 -44.96
CA GLU A 604 -20.43 13.59 -45.05
C GLU A 604 -21.78 13.20 -45.61
N GLU A 605 -22.74 12.87 -44.75
CA GLU A 605 -24.18 13.09 -44.95
C GLU A 605 -24.96 12.54 -43.73
N GLU A 606 -25.34 13.45 -42.83
CA GLU A 606 -26.72 13.69 -42.40
C GLU A 606 -26.71 14.48 -41.08
N SER A 607 -27.00 15.78 -41.22
CA SER A 607 -27.16 16.70 -40.11
C SER A 607 -28.55 16.53 -39.49
N GLY A 608 -28.60 16.30 -38.18
CA GLY A 608 -29.81 16.35 -37.36
C GLY A 608 -29.55 17.18 -36.10
N SER A 609 -29.43 18.49 -36.29
CA SER A 609 -29.37 19.49 -35.22
C SER A 609 -30.49 19.28 -34.21
N THR A 610 -30.14 18.91 -32.97
CA THR A 610 -31.03 19.10 -31.82
C THR A 610 -30.48 20.25 -31.00
N VAL A 611 -31.25 21.35 -31.05
CA VAL A 611 -31.04 22.63 -30.41
C VAL A 611 -30.61 22.48 -28.95
N LEU A 612 -29.46 23.06 -28.59
CA LEU A 612 -29.06 23.32 -27.21
C LEU A 612 -30.08 24.28 -26.60
N VAL A 613 -30.95 23.75 -25.74
CA VAL A 613 -31.86 24.57 -24.95
C VAL A 613 -31.03 25.30 -23.90
N ASN A 614 -30.90 26.62 -24.06
CA ASN A 614 -30.35 27.51 -23.02
C ASN A 614 -31.22 27.42 -21.74
N PRO A 615 -30.65 27.14 -20.56
CA PRO A 615 -31.26 27.53 -19.29
C PRO A 615 -31.17 29.04 -19.04
#